data_AF-A0A521DRF1-F1
#
_entry.id   AF-A0A521DRF1-F1
#
_cell.length_a   1.000
_cell.length_b   1.000
_cell.length_c   1.000
_cell.angle_alpha   90.00
_cell.angle_beta   90.00
_cell.angle_gamma   90.00
#
_symmetry.space_group_name_H-M   'P 1'
#
loop_
_entity.id
_entity.type
_entity.pdbx_description
1 polymer ?
#
loop_
_entity_poly.entity_id
_entity_poly.type
_entity_poly.pdbx_seq_one_letter_code
_entity_poly.pdbx_strand_id
1 'polypeptide(L)'
;MTSVDQRPGVPLLHAARGVRLLATLLLLSALPYVLFVVVAYFVNDLDRFPLEEVAAGYHDPKDMWPTTVPHIGGWLHTLGVLSLAAVPLVSAGALVISAWSVVSLVRSRSRAWGVVLGHLAVVVACVTTTAYFLSPVSQQLAGWQMD
;
A
#
# COMPACT_ATOMS: atom_id res chain seq x y z
N MET A 1 36.57 36.98 -8.96
CA MET A 1 35.77 35.90 -9.56
C MET A 1 35.70 34.76 -8.57
N THR A 2 34.66 34.73 -7.73
CA THR A 2 34.45 33.67 -6.74
C THR A 2 33.74 32.51 -7.41
N SER A 3 34.45 31.39 -7.54
CA SER A 3 33.87 30.09 -7.83
C SER A 3 32.89 29.76 -6.71
N VAL A 4 31.59 29.93 -6.98
CA VAL A 4 30.52 29.44 -6.10
C VAL A 4 30.53 27.93 -6.22
N ASP A 5 31.08 27.29 -5.19
CA ASP A 5 31.12 25.85 -4.98
C ASP A 5 29.68 25.32 -4.87
N GLN A 6 29.05 25.07 -6.03
CA GLN A 6 27.73 24.42 -6.11
C GLN A 6 27.88 22.97 -5.67
N ARG A 7 27.76 22.71 -4.35
CA ARG A 7 27.69 21.35 -3.81
C ARG A 7 26.53 20.60 -4.49
N PRO A 8 26.78 19.62 -5.38
CA PRO A 8 25.72 18.99 -6.18
C PRO A 8 24.79 18.06 -5.38
N GLY A 9 24.93 17.98 -4.05
CA GLY A 9 24.42 16.84 -3.27
C GLY A 9 23.08 17.04 -2.55
N VAL A 10 22.69 18.27 -2.20
CA VAL A 10 21.54 18.48 -1.29
C VAL A 10 20.19 18.09 -1.92
N PRO A 11 19.86 18.50 -3.17
CA PRO A 11 18.56 18.21 -3.77
C PRO A 11 18.32 16.72 -4.00
N LEU A 12 19.37 15.98 -4.41
CA LEU A 12 19.28 14.55 -4.69
C LEU A 12 19.06 13.72 -3.42
N LEU A 13 19.69 14.12 -2.30
CA LEU A 13 19.47 13.47 -1.01
C LEU A 13 18.01 13.63 -0.53
N HIS A 14 17.39 14.78 -0.79
CA HIS A 14 16.00 15.02 -0.42
C HIS A 14 15.05 14.18 -1.27
N ALA A 15 15.29 14.10 -2.59
CA ALA A 15 14.50 13.26 -3.48
C ALA A 15 14.63 11.76 -3.14
N ALA A 16 15.84 11.27 -2.85
CA ALA A 16 16.07 9.89 -2.42
C ALA A 16 15.44 9.58 -1.05
N ARG A 17 15.40 10.54 -0.13
CA ARG A 17 14.63 10.42 1.13
C ARG A 17 13.13 10.37 0.85
N GLY A 18 12.64 11.17 -0.10
CA GLY A 18 11.26 11.15 -0.57
C GLY A 18 10.82 9.77 -1.06
N VAL A 19 11.60 9.13 -1.93
CA VAL A 19 11.34 7.74 -2.39
C VAL A 19 11.21 6.79 -1.21
N ARG A 20 12.19 6.80 -0.29
CA ARG A 20 12.18 5.91 0.89
C ARG A 20 10.96 6.15 1.78
N LEU A 21 10.62 7.41 2.04
CA LEU A 21 9.46 7.77 2.86
C LEU A 21 8.17 7.27 2.22
N LEU A 22 7.96 7.52 0.93
CA LEU A 22 6.75 7.08 0.21
C LEU A 22 6.65 5.55 0.18
N ALA A 23 7.75 4.85 -0.11
CA ALA A 23 7.80 3.40 -0.07
C ALA A 23 7.49 2.86 1.34
N THR A 24 8.02 3.49 2.38
CA THR A 24 7.77 3.10 3.78
C THR A 24 6.31 3.31 4.15
N LEU A 25 5.71 4.46 3.79
CA LEU A 25 4.30 4.74 4.05
C LEU A 25 3.38 3.76 3.31
N LEU A 26 3.69 3.45 2.05
CA LEU A 26 2.95 2.42 1.30
C LEU A 26 3.00 1.07 2.01
N LEU A 27 4.20 0.61 2.37
CA LEU A 27 4.38 -0.66 3.08
C LEU A 27 3.65 -0.66 4.43
N LEU A 28 3.79 0.39 5.25
CA LEU A 28 3.13 0.48 6.54
C LEU A 28 1.60 0.53 6.42
N SER A 29 1.07 1.14 5.36
CA SER A 29 -0.37 1.16 5.11
C SER A 29 -0.89 -0.20 4.63
N ALA A 30 -0.14 -0.88 3.76
CA ALA A 30 -0.53 -2.16 3.15
C ALA A 30 -0.31 -3.37 4.06
N LEU A 31 0.68 -3.31 4.95
CA LEU A 31 1.04 -4.45 5.79
C LEU A 31 -0.12 -4.93 6.68
N PRO A 32 -0.87 -4.06 7.39
CA PRO A 32 -2.05 -4.50 8.15
C PRO A 32 -3.11 -5.16 7.26
N TYR A 33 -3.35 -4.64 6.05
CA TYR A 33 -4.30 -5.25 5.11
C TYR A 33 -3.85 -6.66 4.71
N VAL A 34 -2.58 -6.80 4.33
CA VAL A 34 -2.03 -8.11 3.94
C VAL A 34 -2.11 -9.09 5.10
N LEU A 35 -1.70 -8.70 6.30
CA LEU A 35 -1.62 -9.61 7.44
C LEU A 35 -3.00 -10.01 7.99
N PHE A 36 -3.92 -9.06 8.08
CA PHE A 36 -5.19 -9.30 8.79
C PHE A 36 -6.37 -9.58 7.87
N VAL A 37 -6.23 -9.32 6.57
CA VAL A 37 -7.27 -9.62 5.58
C VAL A 37 -6.78 -10.73 4.64
N VAL A 38 -5.71 -10.50 3.89
CA VAL A 38 -5.27 -11.45 2.84
C VAL A 38 -4.72 -12.75 3.42
N VAL A 39 -3.82 -12.67 4.41
CA VAL A 39 -3.26 -13.85 5.06
C VAL A 39 -4.36 -14.58 5.83
N ALA A 40 -5.26 -13.86 6.50
CA ALA A 40 -6.39 -14.47 7.20
C ALA A 40 -7.30 -15.26 6.24
N TYR A 41 -7.56 -14.72 5.04
CA TYR A 41 -8.30 -15.43 4.00
C TYR A 41 -7.68 -16.80 3.65
N PHE A 42 -6.36 -16.84 3.40
CA PHE A 42 -5.69 -18.10 3.06
C PHE A 42 -5.50 -19.04 4.26
N VAL A 43 -5.21 -18.51 5.45
CA VAL A 43 -4.99 -19.33 6.65
C VAL A 43 -6.27 -20.06 7.08
N ASN A 44 -7.44 -19.46 6.82
CA ASN A 44 -8.73 -20.08 7.12
C ASN A 44 -9.29 -20.88 5.92
N ASP A 45 -8.47 -21.19 4.90
CA ASP A 45 -8.85 -21.96 3.70
C ASP A 45 -10.06 -21.36 2.94
N LEU A 46 -10.28 -20.04 3.04
CA LEU A 46 -11.43 -19.39 2.41
C LEU A 46 -11.32 -19.35 0.88
N ASP A 47 -10.12 -19.59 0.34
CA ASP A 47 -9.85 -19.72 -1.09
C ASP A 47 -10.48 -20.95 -1.75
N ARG A 48 -10.96 -21.90 -0.94
CA ARG A 48 -11.66 -23.09 -1.44
C ARG A 48 -13.14 -22.86 -1.71
N PHE A 49 -13.70 -21.76 -1.21
CA PHE A 49 -15.11 -21.44 -1.36
C PHE A 49 -15.33 -20.40 -2.48
N PRO A 50 -16.50 -20.39 -3.12
CA PRO A 50 -16.89 -19.30 -4.00
C PRO A 50 -16.79 -17.96 -3.26
N LEU A 51 -16.16 -16.96 -3.89
CA LEU A 51 -15.92 -15.67 -3.25
C LEU A 51 -17.21 -14.95 -2.82
N GLU A 52 -18.33 -15.24 -3.48
CA GLU A 52 -19.65 -14.73 -3.13
C GLU A 52 -20.20 -15.33 -1.83
N GLU A 53 -19.86 -16.58 -1.50
CA GLU A 53 -20.20 -17.21 -0.22
C GLU A 53 -19.38 -16.62 0.93
N VAL A 54 -18.09 -16.37 0.68
CA VAL A 54 -17.18 -15.70 1.63
C VAL A 54 -17.64 -14.27 1.91
N ALA A 55 -18.02 -13.53 0.87
CA ALA A 55 -18.50 -12.15 0.99
C ALA A 55 -19.85 -12.03 1.71
N ALA A 56 -20.69 -13.06 1.62
CA ALA A 56 -21.99 -13.12 2.30
C ALA A 56 -21.89 -13.60 3.76
N GLY A 57 -20.68 -13.86 4.26
CA GLY A 57 -20.47 -14.27 5.65
C GLY A 57 -20.96 -15.69 5.97
N TYR A 58 -21.22 -16.54 4.97
CA TYR A 58 -21.66 -17.93 5.21
C TYR A 58 -20.64 -18.77 5.97
N HIS A 59 -19.37 -18.37 5.89
CA HIS A 59 -18.28 -18.87 6.72
C HIS A 59 -18.00 -17.81 7.79
N ASP A 60 -18.60 -17.99 8.98
CA ASP A 60 -18.63 -16.96 10.02
C ASP A 60 -17.20 -16.49 10.39
N PRO A 61 -16.84 -15.25 10.07
CA PRO A 61 -15.49 -14.71 10.28
C PRO A 61 -15.14 -14.52 11.76
N LYS A 62 -16.16 -14.44 12.63
CA LYS A 62 -16.00 -14.10 14.06
C LYS A 62 -15.39 -15.26 14.85
N ASP A 63 -15.47 -16.46 14.31
CA ASP A 63 -14.87 -17.68 14.85
C ASP A 63 -13.51 -18.01 14.21
N MET A 64 -12.99 -17.14 13.34
CA MET A 64 -11.79 -17.39 12.55
C MET A 64 -10.60 -16.52 12.96
N TRP A 65 -9.38 -16.96 12.67
CA TRP A 65 -8.20 -16.13 12.94
C TRP A 65 -8.24 -14.86 12.06
N PRO A 66 -7.88 -13.67 12.56
CA PRO A 66 -7.24 -13.38 13.86
C PRO A 66 -8.20 -12.93 14.98
N THR A 67 -9.51 -12.93 14.78
CA THR A 67 -10.49 -12.41 15.76
C THR A 67 -10.58 -13.30 17.00
N THR A 68 -10.23 -14.58 16.87
CA THR A 68 -10.18 -15.57 17.96
C THR A 68 -9.01 -15.38 18.93
N VAL A 69 -8.05 -14.49 18.66
CA VAL A 69 -6.91 -14.29 19.57
C VAL A 69 -7.37 -13.52 20.82
N PRO A 70 -7.26 -14.12 22.04
CA PRO A 70 -7.79 -13.51 23.27
C PRO A 70 -7.24 -12.11 23.51
N HIS A 71 -8.11 -11.19 23.93
CA HIS A 71 -7.81 -9.79 24.29
C HIS A 71 -7.28 -8.87 23.18
N ILE A 72 -6.88 -9.40 22.01
CA ILE A 72 -6.33 -8.59 20.91
C ILE A 72 -7.11 -8.69 19.60
N GLY A 73 -7.96 -9.69 19.41
CA GLY A 73 -8.70 -9.91 18.15
C GLY A 73 -9.46 -8.68 17.65
N GLY A 74 -10.13 -7.93 18.55
CA GLY A 74 -10.83 -6.69 18.19
C GLY A 74 -9.91 -5.58 17.66
N TRP A 75 -8.68 -5.47 18.19
CA TRP A 75 -7.69 -4.52 17.68
C TRP A 75 -7.18 -4.92 16.31
N LEU A 76 -6.93 -6.21 16.08
CA LEU A 76 -6.48 -6.73 14.79
C LEU A 76 -7.55 -6.52 13.71
N HIS A 77 -8.81 -6.78 14.03
CA HIS A 77 -9.94 -6.46 13.16
C HIS A 77 -10.00 -4.96 12.83
N THR A 78 -9.88 -4.09 13.83
CA THR A 78 -9.87 -2.63 13.64
C THR A 78 -8.75 -2.18 12.71
N LEU A 79 -7.55 -2.74 12.86
CA LEU A 79 -6.41 -2.45 11.97
C LEU A 79 -6.66 -2.92 10.54
N GLY A 80 -7.27 -4.11 10.36
CA GLY A 80 -7.73 -4.60 9.07
C GLY A 80 -8.72 -3.65 8.40
N VAL A 81 -9.76 -3.22 9.12
CA VAL A 81 -10.76 -2.27 8.62
C VAL A 81 -10.13 -0.92 8.26
N LEU A 82 -9.30 -0.35 9.13
CA LEU A 82 -8.63 0.93 8.86
C LEU A 82 -7.74 0.86 7.62
N SER A 83 -7.11 -0.30 7.37
CA SER A 83 -6.25 -0.48 6.20
C SER A 83 -7.01 -0.45 4.87
N LEU A 84 -8.30 -0.83 4.85
CA LEU A 84 -9.15 -0.74 3.66
C LEU A 84 -9.26 0.69 3.12
N ALA A 85 -9.28 1.69 4.01
CA ALA A 85 -9.30 3.10 3.65
C ALA A 85 -7.89 3.68 3.51
N ALA A 86 -6.97 3.30 4.39
CA ALA A 86 -5.62 3.85 4.41
C ALA A 86 -4.84 3.51 3.14
N VAL A 87 -4.91 2.27 2.65
CA VAL A 87 -4.13 1.82 1.48
C VAL A 87 -4.49 2.59 0.21
N PRO A 88 -5.78 2.73 -0.19
CA PRO A 88 -6.13 3.52 -1.37
C PRO A 88 -5.72 5.00 -1.25
N LEU A 89 -5.90 5.62 -0.08
CA LEU A 89 -5.56 7.03 0.14
C LEU A 89 -4.05 7.27 0.05
N VAL A 90 -3.25 6.45 0.74
CA VAL A 90 -1.79 6.53 0.70
C VAL A 90 -1.27 6.22 -0.70
N SER A 91 -1.86 5.22 -1.38
CA SER A 91 -1.54 4.88 -2.78
C SER A 91 -1.78 6.05 -3.72
N ALA A 92 -2.95 6.69 -3.65
CA ALA A 92 -3.28 7.84 -4.49
C ALA A 92 -2.33 9.02 -4.26
N GLY A 93 -2.05 9.35 -3.00
CA GLY A 93 -1.11 10.43 -2.65
C GLY A 93 0.32 10.14 -3.14
N ALA A 94 0.82 8.93 -2.88
CA ALA A 94 2.16 8.52 -3.30
C ALA A 94 2.31 8.47 -4.82
N LEU A 95 1.26 8.09 -5.54
CA LEU A 95 1.20 8.09 -7.01
C LEU A 95 1.37 9.51 -7.55
N VAL A 96 0.57 10.47 -7.06
CA VAL A 96 0.63 11.87 -7.52
C VAL A 96 2.01 12.48 -7.25
N ILE A 97 2.54 12.32 -6.03
CA ILE A 97 3.85 12.87 -5.65
C ILE A 97 4.96 12.25 -6.49
N SER A 98 4.94 10.94 -6.70
CA SER A 98 5.98 10.23 -7.46
C SER A 98 5.90 10.53 -8.96
N ALA A 99 4.70 10.57 -9.54
CA ALA A 99 4.52 10.94 -10.94
C ALA A 99 5.03 12.36 -11.21
N TRP A 100 4.67 13.32 -10.34
CA TRP A 100 5.18 14.69 -10.45
C TRP A 100 6.70 14.77 -10.33
N SER A 101 7.29 14.02 -9.38
CA SER A 101 8.73 13.96 -9.17
C SER A 101 9.47 13.40 -10.39
N VAL A 102 8.96 12.34 -11.02
CA VAL A 102 9.50 11.79 -12.27
C VAL A 102 9.46 12.83 -13.38
N VAL A 103 8.30 13.47 -13.60
CA VAL A 103 8.14 14.49 -14.65
C VAL A 103 9.12 15.66 -14.43
N SER A 104 9.27 16.12 -13.19
CA SER A 104 10.19 17.21 -12.84
C SER A 104 11.66 16.84 -13.07
N LEU A 105 12.07 15.64 -12.64
CA LEU A 105 13.45 15.16 -12.81
C LEU A 105 13.81 14.91 -14.28
N VAL A 106 12.88 14.37 -15.06
CA VAL A 106 13.07 14.16 -16.51
C VAL A 106 13.16 15.50 -17.24
N ARG A 107 12.27 16.45 -16.94
CA ARG A 107 12.28 17.79 -17.56
C ARG A 107 13.54 18.59 -17.24
N SER A 108 14.06 18.47 -16.02
CA SER A 108 15.31 19.13 -15.61
C SER A 108 16.57 18.49 -16.21
N ARG A 109 16.45 17.40 -17.00
CA ARG A 109 17.58 16.64 -17.58
C ARG A 109 18.62 16.20 -16.54
N SER A 110 18.18 16.02 -15.30
CA SER A 110 19.04 15.57 -14.22
C SER A 110 19.50 14.13 -14.47
N ARG A 111 20.80 13.84 -14.31
CA ARG A 111 21.34 12.47 -14.40
C ARG A 111 21.09 11.65 -13.13
N ALA A 112 19.91 11.82 -12.51
CA ALA A 112 19.52 11.18 -11.26
C ALA A 112 18.71 9.89 -11.49
N TRP A 113 19.15 9.04 -12.42
CA TRP A 113 18.38 7.88 -12.87
C TRP A 113 17.96 6.93 -11.74
N GLY A 114 18.79 6.74 -10.71
CA GLY A 114 18.42 5.92 -9.55
C GLY A 114 17.20 6.46 -8.79
N VAL A 115 17.08 7.80 -8.65
CA VAL A 115 15.93 8.44 -8.00
C VAL A 115 14.68 8.34 -8.88
N VAL A 116 14.84 8.52 -10.19
CA VAL A 116 13.75 8.37 -11.17
C VAL A 116 13.21 6.94 -11.13
N LEU A 117 14.08 5.94 -11.19
CA LEU A 117 13.70 4.52 -11.09
C LEU A 117 13.00 4.21 -9.76
N GLY A 118 13.48 4.79 -8.66
CA GLY A 118 12.82 4.65 -7.35
C GLY A 118 11.38 5.18 -7.35
N HIS A 119 11.14 6.38 -7.88
CA HIS A 119 9.78 6.90 -8.01
C HIS A 119 8.93 6.12 -9.02
N LEU A 120 9.51 5.64 -10.13
CA LEU A 120 8.80 4.78 -11.08
C LEU A 120 8.35 3.46 -10.42
N ALA A 121 9.18 2.85 -9.59
CA ALA A 121 8.80 1.67 -8.82
C ALA A 121 7.62 1.96 -7.87
N VAL A 122 7.63 3.12 -7.19
CA VAL A 122 6.50 3.58 -6.37
C VAL A 122 5.24 3.77 -7.21
N VAL A 123 5.34 4.39 -8.39
CA VAL A 123 4.21 4.55 -9.32
C VAL A 123 3.61 3.20 -9.71
N VAL A 124 4.46 2.24 -10.12
CA VAL A 124 4.01 0.89 -10.48
C VAL A 124 3.33 0.19 -9.31
N ALA A 125 3.90 0.30 -8.11
CA ALA A 125 3.31 -0.25 -6.89
C ALA A 125 1.91 0.35 -6.65
N CYS A 126 1.79 1.68 -6.68
CA CYS A 126 0.51 2.37 -6.50
C CYS A 126 -0.54 1.97 -7.54
N VAL A 127 -0.17 1.90 -8.82
CA VAL A 127 -1.08 1.47 -9.90
C VAL A 127 -1.55 0.03 -9.69
N THR A 128 -0.62 -0.85 -9.31
CA THR A 128 -0.93 -2.27 -9.03
C THR A 128 -1.86 -2.39 -7.82
N THR A 129 -1.59 -1.66 -6.74
CA THR A 129 -2.45 -1.60 -5.56
C THR A 129 -3.84 -1.10 -5.93
N THR A 130 -3.95 0.00 -6.68
CA THR A 130 -5.24 0.54 -7.12
C THR A 130 -6.00 -0.47 -7.98
N ALA A 131 -5.33 -1.13 -8.93
CA ALA A 131 -5.95 -2.17 -9.75
C ALA A 131 -6.47 -3.35 -8.91
N TYR A 132 -5.70 -3.78 -7.91
CA TYR A 132 -6.14 -4.80 -6.96
C TYR A 132 -7.38 -4.37 -6.18
N PHE A 133 -7.41 -3.14 -5.64
CA PHE A 133 -8.57 -2.64 -4.88
C PHE A 133 -9.83 -2.44 -5.73
N LEU A 134 -9.69 -2.32 -7.06
CA LEU A 134 -10.79 -2.30 -8.01
C LEU A 134 -11.26 -3.71 -8.43
N SER A 135 -10.51 -4.76 -8.07
CA SER A 135 -10.87 -6.13 -8.43
C SER A 135 -12.04 -6.68 -7.60
N PRO A 136 -12.83 -7.63 -8.13
CA PRO A 136 -13.90 -8.28 -7.38
C PRO A 136 -13.42 -8.93 -6.07
N VAL A 137 -12.24 -9.55 -6.10
CA VAL A 137 -11.63 -10.20 -4.94
C VAL A 137 -11.46 -9.21 -3.80
N SER A 138 -10.89 -8.03 -4.06
CA SER A 138 -10.70 -7.03 -3.01
C SER A 138 -12.02 -6.48 -2.48
N GLN A 139 -13.05 -6.34 -3.33
CA GLN A 139 -14.37 -5.88 -2.91
C GLN A 139 -15.06 -6.90 -1.99
N GLN A 140 -14.94 -8.18 -2.32
CA GLN A 140 -15.49 -9.28 -1.53
C GLN A 140 -14.75 -9.44 -0.20
N LEU A 141 -13.41 -9.35 -0.19
CA LEU A 141 -12.62 -9.33 1.04
C LEU A 141 -12.93 -8.09 1.90
N ALA A 142 -13.19 -6.94 1.30
CA ALA A 142 -13.61 -5.75 2.02
C ALA A 142 -15.00 -5.91 2.63
N GLY A 143 -15.95 -6.52 1.90
CA GLY A 143 -17.27 -6.88 2.42
C GLY A 143 -17.16 -7.83 3.62
N TRP A 144 -16.38 -8.90 3.45
CA TRP A 144 -16.06 -9.88 4.51
C TRP A 144 -15.47 -9.23 5.77
N GLN A 145 -14.57 -8.26 5.61
CA GLN A 145 -13.95 -7.56 6.74
C GLN A 145 -14.88 -6.55 7.43
N MET A 146 -15.97 -6.11 6.78
CA MET A 146 -16.90 -5.12 7.31
C MET A 146 -18.16 -5.71 7.97
N ASP A 147 -18.39 -7.02 7.83
CA ASP A 147 -19.51 -7.78 8.41
C ASP A 147 -19.17 -8.40 9.79
#